data_AF-A0A8E2ILP9-F1
#
_entry.id   AF-A0A8E2ILP9-F1
#
_cell.length_a   1.000
_cell.length_b   1.000
_cell.length_c   1.000
_cell.angle_alpha   90.00
_cell.angle_beta   90.00
_cell.angle_gamma   90.00
#
_symmetry.space_group_name_H-M   'P 1'
#
loop_
_entity.id
_entity.type
_entity.pdbx_description
1 polymer ?
#
loop_
_entity_poly.entity_id
_entity_poly.type
_entity_poly.pdbx_seq_one_letter_code
_entity_poly.pdbx_strand_id
1 'polypeptide(L)'
;MGDAMTTVEPHPALSYPCPFCGAEPSQPCRAHRGRGRELDWPHSRRIQVASPPTPPGPSKPPIRALCCECGNLRTVSANHFFRHDDKNRAQGGFAEDTRGWRSTGTLLCRNCGRPARHALLQAAGDRDYEEAYQQYALGSDWPYKWAPDRDRLRQLYFKQFPRNPNLTHWYLQSEAVKARAAGRPTMVAICGDSMATPPDHLDGKARSAEAGLVKPKTMRENEYEDAATGLSWVDMDCVNCLKVVNERRLQRARDDLDALIRWYSVRVELLAAVEVDELRNFLAKASDRTWRRWQKGHPQQALREISPPASLRRVRRPAVGH
;
A
#
# COMPACT_ATOMS: atom_id res chain seq x y z
N MET A 1 -8.04 31.79 41.08
CA MET A 1 -6.93 32.66 40.65
C MET A 1 -5.94 31.76 39.95
N GLY A 2 -5.89 31.87 38.63
CA GLY A 2 -5.08 31.00 37.78
C GLY A 2 -3.83 31.74 37.35
N ASP A 3 -2.69 31.05 37.43
CA ASP A 3 -1.44 31.45 36.79
C ASP A 3 -1.06 30.37 35.78
N ALA A 4 -1.32 30.65 34.51
CA ALA A 4 -0.73 29.94 33.39
C ALA A 4 0.53 30.69 32.96
N MET A 5 1.68 30.27 33.48
CA MET A 5 2.99 30.63 32.93
C MET A 5 3.14 29.94 31.57
N THR A 6 3.03 30.72 30.48
CA THR A 6 3.60 30.33 29.19
C THR A 6 4.75 31.27 28.87
N THR A 7 5.94 31.01 29.41
CA THR A 7 7.18 31.58 28.87
C THR A 7 7.57 30.77 27.65
N VAL A 8 6.92 31.04 26.52
CA VAL A 8 7.43 30.64 25.22
C VAL A 8 8.62 31.54 24.95
N GLU A 9 9.82 30.97 24.91
CA GLU A 9 11.01 31.71 24.48
C GLU A 9 10.70 32.46 23.18
N PRO A 10 10.99 33.77 23.10
CA PRO A 10 10.68 34.55 21.91
C PRO A 10 11.39 33.92 20.72
N HIS A 11 10.62 33.57 19.69
CA HIS A 11 11.13 32.93 18.49
C HIS A 11 12.32 33.75 17.93
N PRO A 12 13.46 33.13 17.54
CA PRO A 12 14.68 33.85 17.13
C PRO A 12 14.47 34.90 16.03
N ALA A 13 13.44 34.69 15.21
CA ALA A 13 13.02 35.65 14.20
C ALA A 13 12.61 37.03 14.77
N LEU A 14 12.22 37.14 16.04
CA LEU A 14 11.89 38.41 16.71
C LEU A 14 13.12 39.25 17.05
N SER A 15 14.34 38.73 16.91
CA SER A 15 15.58 39.45 17.27
C SER A 15 16.06 40.50 16.26
N TYR A 16 15.37 40.66 15.12
CA TYR A 16 15.74 41.57 14.03
C TYR A 16 14.59 42.52 13.64
N PRO A 17 14.82 43.69 13.03
CA PRO A 17 13.72 44.50 12.48
C PRO A 17 13.05 43.82 11.27
N CYS A 18 11.77 44.10 11.02
CA CYS A 18 11.05 43.61 9.83
C CYS A 18 11.32 44.53 8.65
N PRO A 19 11.97 44.07 7.56
CA PRO A 19 12.21 44.92 6.40
C PRO A 19 10.92 45.25 5.61
N PHE A 20 9.80 44.58 5.91
CA PHE A 20 8.54 44.75 5.16
C PHE A 20 7.54 45.66 5.87
N CYS A 21 7.35 45.51 7.19
CA CYS A 21 6.38 46.32 7.95
C CYS A 21 7.01 47.29 8.94
N GLY A 22 8.36 47.32 9.04
CA GLY A 22 9.07 48.18 9.97
C GLY A 22 8.92 47.81 11.45
N ALA A 23 8.40 46.62 11.78
CA ALA A 23 8.32 46.17 13.17
C ALA A 23 9.72 45.98 13.77
N GLU A 24 9.97 46.62 14.91
CA GLU A 24 11.24 46.56 15.64
C GLU A 24 11.54 45.16 16.20
N PRO A 25 12.80 44.86 16.57
CA PRO A 25 13.11 43.68 17.37
C PRO A 25 12.18 43.57 18.58
N SER A 26 11.77 42.36 18.93
CA SER A 26 10.77 42.00 19.95
C SER A 26 9.32 42.41 19.66
N GLN A 27 9.04 43.22 18.63
CA GLN A 27 7.66 43.51 18.24
C GLN A 27 7.09 42.42 17.32
N PRO A 28 5.86 41.92 17.61
CA PRO A 28 5.18 41.05 16.67
C PRO A 28 4.88 41.80 15.38
N CYS A 29 5.03 41.11 14.25
CA CYS A 29 4.72 41.72 12.96
C CYS A 29 3.25 42.17 12.92
N ARG A 30 3.01 43.42 12.51
CA ARG A 30 1.64 43.99 12.42
C ARG A 30 0.74 43.23 11.44
N ALA A 31 1.30 42.44 10.53
CA ALA A 31 0.55 41.59 9.60
C ALA A 31 0.05 40.26 10.21
N HIS A 32 0.51 39.86 11.40
CA HIS A 32 0.15 38.58 12.02
C HIS A 32 -1.33 38.54 12.47
N ARG A 33 -2.02 39.68 12.54
CA ARG A 33 -3.43 39.77 12.94
C ARG A 33 -4.28 40.47 11.89
N GLY A 34 -4.30 39.95 10.66
CA GLY A 34 -5.37 40.28 9.73
C GLY A 34 -5.03 40.08 8.26
N ARG A 35 -5.79 39.17 7.63
CA ARG A 35 -6.04 39.01 6.19
C ARG A 35 -5.01 38.19 5.39
N GLY A 36 -5.36 36.92 5.15
CA GLY A 36 -5.00 36.16 3.95
C GLY A 36 -3.60 35.50 3.91
N ARG A 37 -3.55 34.25 3.41
CA ARG A 37 -2.32 33.46 3.16
C ARG A 37 -1.29 34.16 2.25
N GLU A 38 -1.70 35.18 1.51
CA GLU A 38 -0.85 35.91 0.57
C GLU A 38 0.14 36.88 1.26
N LEU A 39 -0.16 37.32 2.50
CA LEU A 39 0.73 38.18 3.28
C LEU A 39 1.65 37.41 4.25
N ASP A 40 1.49 36.09 4.41
CA ASP A 40 2.36 35.26 5.25
C ASP A 40 3.72 34.97 4.59
N TRP A 41 3.78 34.98 3.26
CA TRP A 41 4.96 34.58 2.48
C TRP A 41 6.21 35.46 2.72
N PRO A 42 6.10 36.81 2.74
CA PRO A 42 7.22 37.69 3.07
C PRO A 42 7.70 37.55 4.54
N HIS A 43 6.80 37.18 5.46
CA HIS A 43 7.10 37.07 6.89
C HIS A 43 7.72 35.72 7.27
N SER A 44 7.31 34.66 6.58
CA SER A 44 7.92 33.32 6.65
C SER A 44 9.41 33.35 6.26
N ARG A 45 9.81 34.26 5.36
CA ARG A 45 11.22 34.45 4.97
C ARG A 45 12.10 35.00 6.10
N ARG A 46 11.57 35.80 7.03
CA ARG A 46 12.34 36.29 8.19
C ARG A 46 12.74 35.14 9.12
N ILE A 47 11.92 34.10 9.20
CA ILE A 47 12.23 32.85 9.91
C ILE A 47 13.29 32.04 9.15
N GLN A 48 13.22 31.98 7.83
CA GLN A 48 14.22 31.26 7.00
C GLN A 48 15.60 31.93 7.00
N VAL A 49 15.69 33.27 7.03
CA VAL A 49 16.97 34.00 7.07
C VAL A 49 17.68 33.84 8.42
N ALA A 50 16.93 33.77 9.52
CA ALA A 50 17.48 33.54 10.85
C ALA A 50 17.79 32.05 11.14
N SER A 51 17.31 31.15 10.29
CA SER A 51 17.64 29.72 10.39
C SER A 51 18.97 29.47 9.68
N PRO A 52 19.96 28.77 10.28
CA PRO A 52 21.12 28.33 9.53
C PRO A 52 20.65 27.54 8.31
N PRO A 53 21.32 27.66 7.14
CA PRO A 53 20.91 26.93 5.94
C PRO A 53 20.82 25.46 6.30
N THR A 54 19.61 24.90 6.21
CA THR A 54 19.42 23.48 6.43
C THR A 54 20.40 22.79 5.48
N PRO A 55 21.32 21.94 5.98
CA PRO A 55 22.20 21.19 5.10
C PRO A 55 21.30 20.50 4.06
N PRO A 56 21.68 20.49 2.78
CA PRO A 56 20.86 19.87 1.75
C PRO A 56 20.50 18.48 2.24
N GLY A 57 19.21 18.26 2.49
CA GLY A 57 18.73 16.95 2.90
C GLY A 57 19.21 15.92 1.88
N PRO A 58 19.37 14.65 2.27
CA PRO A 58 19.81 13.61 1.35
C PRO A 58 18.99 13.71 0.07
N SER A 59 19.67 13.87 -1.07
CA SER A 59 19.02 14.03 -2.36
C SER A 59 18.09 12.84 -2.57
N LYS A 60 16.80 13.13 -2.80
CA LYS A 60 15.83 12.07 -3.06
C LYS A 60 16.33 11.24 -4.26
N PRO A 61 16.24 9.91 -4.20
CA PRO A 61 16.69 9.07 -5.30
C PRO A 61 15.91 9.41 -6.56
N PRO A 62 16.57 9.40 -7.74
CA PRO A 62 15.91 9.73 -8.98
C PRO A 62 14.85 8.67 -9.31
N ILE A 63 13.71 9.10 -9.86
CA ILE A 63 12.58 8.20 -10.15
C ILE A 63 12.72 7.59 -11.55
N ARG A 64 12.12 6.42 -11.74
CA ARG A 64 12.16 5.70 -13.02
C ARG A 64 10.93 6.05 -13.85
N ALA A 65 11.09 6.09 -15.17
CA ALA A 65 10.02 6.30 -16.12
C ALA A 65 10.09 5.23 -17.23
N LEU A 66 8.97 4.59 -17.51
CA LEU A 66 8.86 3.53 -18.51
C LEU A 66 8.12 4.07 -19.74
N CYS A 67 8.71 3.96 -20.92
CA CYS A 67 8.03 4.27 -22.18
C CYS A 67 6.87 3.28 -22.39
N CYS A 68 5.65 3.78 -22.54
CA CYS A 68 4.44 2.97 -22.73
C CYS A 68 4.35 2.33 -24.12
N GLU A 69 5.18 2.78 -25.07
CA GLU A 69 5.15 2.28 -26.46
C GLU A 69 6.20 1.19 -26.70
N CYS A 70 7.43 1.38 -26.21
CA CYS A 70 8.54 0.46 -26.49
C CYS A 70 9.14 -0.19 -25.25
N GLY A 71 8.60 0.08 -24.05
CA GLY A 71 9.12 -0.45 -22.79
C GLY A 71 10.50 0.06 -22.36
N ASN A 72 11.08 1.03 -23.08
CA ASN A 72 12.39 1.57 -22.71
C ASN A 72 12.30 2.31 -21.37
N LEU A 73 13.18 1.93 -20.46
CA LEU A 73 13.26 2.50 -19.13
C LEU A 73 14.27 3.65 -19.12
N ARG A 74 13.93 4.75 -18.45
CA ARG A 74 14.83 5.86 -18.17
C ARG A 74 14.68 6.35 -16.75
N THR A 75 15.59 7.22 -16.34
CA THR A 75 15.55 7.89 -15.04
C THR A 75 15.27 9.38 -15.25
N VAL A 76 14.50 9.98 -14.33
CA VAL A 76 14.21 11.41 -14.29
C VAL A 76 14.47 11.95 -12.89
N SER A 77 14.47 13.28 -12.72
CA SER A 77 14.74 13.90 -11.42
C SER A 77 13.71 13.45 -10.37
N ALA A 78 14.13 13.40 -9.11
CA ALA A 78 13.27 12.92 -8.02
C ALA A 78 12.02 13.80 -7.78
N ASN A 79 12.08 15.06 -8.22
CA ASN A 79 10.97 16.01 -8.15
C ASN A 79 10.32 16.21 -9.53
N HIS A 80 10.51 15.29 -10.47
CA HIS A 80 9.91 15.41 -11.79
C HIS A 80 8.40 15.24 -11.69
N PHE A 81 7.67 16.16 -12.33
CA PHE A 81 6.24 16.11 -12.51
C PHE A 81 5.90 16.49 -13.96
N PHE A 82 4.85 15.88 -14.50
CA PHE A 82 4.33 16.25 -15.82
C PHE A 82 3.55 17.56 -15.74
N ARG A 83 3.74 18.42 -16.74
CA ARG A 83 3.08 19.72 -16.82
C ARG A 83 1.57 19.56 -16.98
N HIS A 84 0.79 20.44 -16.35
CA HIS A 84 -0.67 20.39 -16.38
C HIS A 84 -1.30 20.43 -17.79
N ASP A 85 -0.61 21.03 -18.76
CA ASP A 85 -1.03 21.17 -20.16
C ASP A 85 -0.64 19.97 -21.05
N ASP A 86 0.06 18.98 -20.50
CA ASP A 86 0.46 17.78 -21.23
C ASP A 86 -0.75 16.88 -21.49
N LYS A 87 -1.08 16.67 -22.77
CA LYS A 87 -2.22 15.83 -23.21
C LYS A 87 -2.11 14.36 -22.78
N ASN A 88 -0.90 13.89 -22.50
CA ASN A 88 -0.65 12.55 -21.98
C ASN A 88 -0.58 12.51 -20.45
N ARG A 89 -0.81 13.65 -19.77
CA ARG A 89 -0.86 13.74 -18.32
C ARG A 89 -2.02 12.92 -17.80
N ALA A 90 -1.68 11.87 -17.07
CA ALA A 90 -2.58 11.25 -16.11
C ALA A 90 -1.96 11.50 -14.75
N GLN A 91 -2.70 12.12 -13.84
CA GLN A 91 -2.28 12.18 -12.44
C GLN A 91 -2.79 10.92 -11.77
N GLY A 92 -1.95 10.27 -10.96
CA GLY A 92 -2.32 9.05 -10.26
C GLY A 92 -3.64 9.18 -9.50
N GLY A 93 -4.50 8.16 -9.63
CA GLY A 93 -5.80 8.10 -8.97
C GLY A 93 -7.00 8.33 -9.90
N PHE A 94 -8.13 7.70 -9.55
CA PHE A 94 -9.37 7.74 -10.33
C PHE A 94 -10.13 9.09 -10.27
N ALA A 95 -9.61 10.08 -9.55
CA ALA A 95 -10.24 11.39 -9.43
C ALA A 95 -10.05 12.26 -10.69
N GLU A 96 -8.92 12.12 -11.38
CA GLU A 96 -8.57 12.96 -12.53
C GLU A 96 -8.51 12.20 -13.87
N ASP A 97 -8.15 10.91 -13.86
CA ASP A 97 -8.20 10.04 -15.05
C ASP A 97 -9.05 8.80 -14.77
N THR A 98 -10.15 8.64 -15.53
CA THR A 98 -11.05 7.48 -15.42
C THR A 98 -10.39 6.16 -15.81
N ARG A 99 -9.28 6.23 -16.52
CA ARG A 99 -8.46 5.06 -16.83
C ARG A 99 -7.72 4.60 -15.57
N GLY A 100 -7.37 5.51 -14.66
CA GLY A 100 -6.88 5.14 -13.31
C GLY A 100 -5.48 4.52 -13.28
N TRP A 101 -4.69 4.69 -14.34
CA TRP A 101 -3.33 4.13 -14.41
C TRP A 101 -2.29 5.20 -14.13
N ARG A 102 -1.25 4.76 -13.40
CA ARG A 102 0.06 5.38 -13.12
C ARG A 102 0.24 6.79 -13.62
N SER A 103 0.77 7.67 -12.79
CA SER A 103 1.18 9.01 -13.21
C SER A 103 1.94 8.99 -14.56
N THR A 104 1.25 9.36 -15.65
CA THR A 104 1.80 9.33 -17.02
C THR A 104 1.95 10.73 -17.57
N GLY A 105 2.82 10.87 -18.57
CA GLY A 105 2.98 12.09 -19.35
C GLY A 105 3.96 11.90 -20.48
N THR A 106 4.31 12.98 -21.15
CA THR A 106 5.14 12.99 -22.35
C THR A 106 6.60 13.18 -21.97
N LEU A 107 7.45 12.23 -22.37
CA LEU A 107 8.91 12.36 -22.33
C LEU A 107 9.50 11.97 -23.68
N LEU A 108 10.65 12.55 -24.03
CA LEU A 108 11.44 12.08 -25.15
C LEU A 108 11.94 10.66 -24.86
N CYS A 109 11.52 9.68 -25.66
CA CYS A 109 12.06 8.33 -25.58
C CYS A 109 13.29 8.22 -26.48
N ARG A 110 14.45 7.85 -25.90
CA ARG A 110 15.68 7.64 -26.69
C ARG A 110 15.55 6.50 -27.70
N ASN A 111 14.81 5.45 -27.36
CA ASN A 111 14.60 4.32 -28.25
C ASN A 111 13.61 4.61 -29.38
N CYS A 112 12.53 5.37 -29.10
CA CYS A 112 11.57 5.76 -30.13
C CYS A 112 12.04 6.95 -30.98
N GLY A 113 13.03 7.72 -30.51
CA GLY A 113 13.51 8.94 -31.16
C GLY A 113 12.52 10.12 -31.14
N ARG A 114 11.36 9.98 -30.45
CA ARG A 114 10.29 10.99 -30.42
C ARG A 114 9.66 11.14 -29.04
N PRO A 115 8.94 12.25 -28.77
CA PRO A 115 8.08 12.36 -27.60
C PRO A 115 7.08 11.21 -27.57
N ALA A 116 7.00 10.52 -26.43
CA ALA A 116 6.15 9.35 -26.23
C ALA A 116 5.57 9.37 -24.81
N ARG A 117 4.45 8.66 -24.62
CA ARG A 117 3.84 8.50 -23.28
C ARG A 117 4.73 7.64 -22.40
N HIS A 118 5.01 8.10 -21.18
CA HIS A 118 5.77 7.38 -20.18
C HIS A 118 4.98 7.29 -18.87
N ALA A 119 5.09 6.16 -18.19
CA ALA A 119 4.59 5.96 -16.84
C ALA A 119 5.73 6.18 -15.83
N LEU A 120 5.52 7.04 -14.85
CA LEU A 120 6.42 7.15 -13.70
C LEU A 120 6.25 5.91 -12.83
N LEU A 121 7.39 5.35 -12.43
CA LEU A 121 7.48 4.24 -11.50
C LEU A 121 7.98 4.81 -10.18
N GLN A 122 7.14 4.77 -9.14
CA GLN A 122 7.58 5.14 -7.80
C GLN A 122 8.65 4.15 -7.30
N ALA A 123 9.53 4.62 -6.42
CA ALA A 123 10.62 3.83 -5.90
C ALA A 123 10.09 2.65 -5.05
N ALA A 124 10.84 1.56 -5.02
CA ALA A 124 10.49 0.36 -4.26
C ALA A 124 10.36 0.67 -2.76
N GLY A 125 9.19 0.38 -2.18
CA GLY A 125 8.95 0.48 -0.73
C GLY A 125 7.51 0.89 -0.40
N ASP A 126 7.03 1.92 -1.08
CA ASP A 126 5.62 2.33 -1.03
C ASP A 126 4.92 1.74 -2.26
N ARG A 127 3.80 1.05 -2.05
CA ARG A 127 2.92 0.68 -3.17
C ARG A 127 2.49 1.96 -3.86
N ASP A 128 2.61 2.03 -5.18
CA ASP A 128 2.09 3.18 -5.90
C ASP A 128 0.57 3.27 -5.61
N TYR A 129 0.05 4.50 -5.45
CA TYR A 129 -1.35 4.72 -5.06
C TYR A 129 -2.29 4.02 -6.06
N GLU A 130 -1.87 3.94 -7.31
CA GLU A 130 -2.57 3.31 -8.42
C GLU A 130 -2.73 1.79 -8.23
N GLU A 131 -1.68 1.08 -7.81
CA GLU A 131 -1.77 -0.32 -7.40
C GLU A 131 -2.74 -0.46 -6.22
N ALA A 132 -2.69 0.44 -5.22
CA ALA A 132 -3.64 0.40 -4.11
C ALA A 132 -5.11 0.52 -4.60
N TYR A 133 -5.39 1.42 -5.56
CA TYR A 133 -6.72 1.56 -6.15
C TYR A 133 -7.16 0.30 -6.91
N GLN A 134 -6.27 -0.24 -7.75
CA GLN A 134 -6.54 -1.48 -8.48
C GLN A 134 -6.84 -2.63 -7.52
N GLN A 135 -5.99 -2.84 -6.52
CA GLN A 135 -6.17 -3.91 -5.55
C GLN A 135 -7.47 -3.75 -4.76
N TYR A 136 -7.81 -2.50 -4.38
CA TYR A 136 -9.04 -2.20 -3.68
C TYR A 136 -10.30 -2.47 -4.51
N ALA A 137 -10.29 -2.09 -5.80
CA ALA A 137 -11.35 -2.44 -6.74
C ALA A 137 -11.50 -3.96 -6.84
N LEU A 138 -10.38 -4.69 -6.93
CA LEU A 138 -10.31 -6.14 -7.09
C LEU A 138 -10.58 -6.97 -5.83
N GLY A 139 -10.93 -6.35 -4.70
CA GLY A 139 -11.36 -7.08 -3.50
C GLY A 139 -10.42 -7.00 -2.29
N SER A 140 -9.20 -6.50 -2.43
CA SER A 140 -8.27 -6.27 -1.30
C SER A 140 -8.69 -5.08 -0.42
N ASP A 141 -8.09 -4.95 0.76
CA ASP A 141 -8.35 -3.83 1.66
C ASP A 141 -7.58 -2.56 1.25
N TRP A 142 -8.14 -1.40 1.60
CA TRP A 142 -7.51 -0.12 1.34
C TRP A 142 -6.41 0.15 2.39
N PRO A 143 -5.16 0.44 1.99
CA PRO A 143 -4.06 0.56 2.94
C PRO A 143 -3.96 1.93 3.63
N TYR A 144 -4.80 2.91 3.25
CA TYR A 144 -4.71 4.28 3.76
C TYR A 144 -5.94 4.66 4.60
N LYS A 145 -5.83 5.78 5.33
CA LYS A 145 -6.88 6.25 6.26
C LYS A 145 -8.24 6.51 5.58
N TRP A 146 -8.23 7.04 4.37
CA TRP A 146 -9.44 7.50 3.68
C TRP A 146 -9.72 6.63 2.47
N ALA A 147 -10.61 5.67 2.63
CA ALA A 147 -11.00 4.77 1.55
C ALA A 147 -11.89 5.51 0.53
N PRO A 148 -11.59 5.40 -0.78
CA PRO A 148 -12.47 5.87 -1.84
C PRO A 148 -13.75 5.01 -1.93
N ASP A 149 -14.76 5.49 -2.69
CA ASP A 149 -15.94 4.68 -3.01
C ASP A 149 -15.54 3.45 -3.84
N ARG A 150 -15.63 2.29 -3.21
CA ARG A 150 -15.22 1.01 -3.79
C ARG A 150 -16.05 0.61 -4.99
N ASP A 151 -17.36 0.81 -4.94
CA ASP A 151 -18.27 0.29 -5.97
C ASP A 151 -18.17 1.15 -7.22
N ARG A 152 -18.03 2.47 -7.05
CA ARG A 152 -17.67 3.36 -8.16
C ARG A 152 -16.34 2.94 -8.81
N LEU A 153 -15.30 2.68 -8.01
CA LEU A 153 -13.99 2.26 -8.52
C LEU A 153 -14.06 0.94 -9.28
N ARG A 154 -14.80 -0.04 -8.76
CA ARG A 154 -15.04 -1.32 -9.45
C ARG A 154 -15.66 -1.14 -10.81
N GLN A 155 -16.73 -0.34 -10.88
CA GLN A 155 -17.40 -0.07 -12.16
C GLN A 155 -16.45 0.58 -13.16
N LEU A 156 -15.64 1.56 -12.73
CA LEU A 156 -14.65 2.20 -13.60
C LEU A 156 -13.54 1.24 -14.03
N TYR A 157 -13.09 0.37 -13.14
CA TYR A 157 -12.06 -0.62 -13.43
C TYR A 157 -12.54 -1.68 -14.43
N PHE A 158 -13.72 -2.28 -14.18
CA PHE A 158 -14.23 -3.37 -15.02
C PHE A 158 -14.70 -2.91 -16.39
N LYS A 159 -15.09 -1.64 -16.57
CA LYS A 159 -15.41 -1.08 -17.89
C LYS A 159 -14.23 -1.03 -18.87
N GLN A 160 -12.99 -1.13 -18.37
CA GLN A 160 -11.79 -0.93 -19.19
C GLN A 160 -11.27 -2.20 -19.84
N PHE A 161 -11.62 -3.37 -19.32
CA PHE A 161 -11.07 -4.63 -19.79
C PHE A 161 -12.17 -5.65 -20.08
N PRO A 162 -12.09 -6.36 -21.21
CA PRO A 162 -12.91 -7.54 -21.41
C PRO A 162 -12.62 -8.54 -20.27
N ARG A 163 -13.68 -9.19 -19.81
CA ARG A 163 -13.64 -10.14 -18.69
C ARG A 163 -13.88 -11.53 -19.24
N ASN A 164 -13.08 -12.48 -18.77
CA ASN A 164 -13.33 -13.89 -19.03
C ASN A 164 -14.66 -14.29 -18.34
N PRO A 165 -15.73 -14.59 -19.10
CA PRO A 165 -17.03 -14.94 -18.52
C PRO A 165 -17.04 -16.33 -17.86
N ASN A 166 -16.03 -17.16 -18.13
CA ASN A 166 -15.94 -18.55 -17.70
C ASN A 166 -15.10 -18.73 -16.42
N LEU A 167 -14.82 -17.63 -15.69
CA LEU A 167 -14.11 -17.72 -14.41
C LEU A 167 -14.98 -18.31 -13.31
N THR A 168 -14.44 -19.25 -12.56
CA THR A 168 -15.07 -19.74 -11.33
C THR A 168 -14.84 -18.72 -10.20
N HIS A 169 -15.87 -17.94 -9.91
CA HIS A 169 -15.84 -16.93 -8.86
C HIS A 169 -16.09 -17.50 -7.46
N TRP A 170 -15.44 -16.89 -6.48
CA TRP A 170 -15.69 -17.15 -5.07
C TRP A 170 -16.57 -16.05 -4.50
N TYR A 171 -17.50 -16.42 -3.64
CA TYR A 171 -18.47 -15.52 -3.03
C TYR A 171 -18.57 -15.78 -1.52
N LEU A 172 -19.13 -14.81 -0.79
CA LEU A 172 -19.48 -15.00 0.61
C LEU A 172 -20.86 -15.66 0.68
N GLN A 173 -20.97 -16.76 1.41
CA GLN A 173 -22.23 -17.49 1.56
C GLN A 173 -23.34 -16.58 2.14
N SER A 174 -23.00 -15.72 3.11
CA SER A 174 -23.92 -14.74 3.67
C SER A 174 -24.51 -13.79 2.61
N GLU A 175 -23.72 -13.40 1.61
CA GLU A 175 -24.17 -12.52 0.53
C GLU A 175 -25.01 -13.28 -0.51
N ALA A 176 -24.70 -14.56 -0.77
CA ALA A 176 -25.53 -15.42 -1.61
C ALA A 176 -26.91 -15.64 -1.00
N VAL A 177 -26.98 -15.95 0.30
CA VAL A 177 -28.25 -16.09 1.04
C VAL A 177 -29.07 -14.80 0.98
N LYS A 178 -28.45 -13.64 1.22
CA LYS A 178 -29.13 -12.33 1.09
C LYS A 178 -29.64 -12.08 -0.33
N ALA A 179 -28.84 -12.38 -1.35
CA ALA A 179 -29.22 -12.19 -2.75
C ALA A 179 -30.42 -13.07 -3.12
N ARG A 180 -30.42 -14.34 -2.70
CA ARG A 180 -31.54 -15.26 -2.90
C ARG A 180 -32.80 -14.83 -2.16
N ALA A 181 -32.68 -14.46 -0.89
CA ALA A 181 -33.80 -13.96 -0.10
C ALA A 181 -34.43 -12.69 -0.70
N ALA A 182 -33.62 -11.86 -1.37
CA ALA A 182 -34.08 -10.68 -2.09
C ALA A 182 -34.51 -10.95 -3.54
N GLY A 183 -34.53 -12.20 -4.00
CA GLY A 183 -34.89 -12.58 -5.38
C GLY A 183 -33.94 -12.03 -6.45
N ARG A 184 -32.69 -11.69 -6.10
CA ARG A 184 -31.74 -11.09 -7.03
C ARG A 184 -31.09 -12.17 -7.91
N PRO A 185 -31.18 -12.05 -9.25
CA PRO A 185 -30.59 -13.04 -10.16
C PRO A 185 -29.06 -12.96 -10.22
N THR A 186 -28.49 -11.85 -9.77
CA THR A 186 -27.04 -11.61 -9.75
C THR A 186 -26.57 -11.11 -8.40
N MET A 187 -25.31 -11.39 -8.11
CA MET A 187 -24.61 -10.91 -6.91
C MET A 187 -23.15 -10.57 -7.22
N VAL A 188 -22.48 -9.94 -6.26
CA VAL A 188 -21.07 -9.54 -6.38
C VAL A 188 -20.17 -10.61 -5.77
N ALA A 189 -19.22 -11.11 -6.56
CA ALA A 189 -18.17 -12.01 -6.10
C ALA A 189 -17.18 -11.29 -5.16
N ILE A 190 -16.33 -12.05 -4.46
CA ILE A 190 -15.31 -11.49 -3.55
C ILE A 190 -14.34 -10.55 -4.31
N CYS A 191 -14.05 -10.83 -5.58
CA CYS A 191 -13.20 -9.99 -6.42
C CYS A 191 -13.88 -8.72 -6.95
N GLY A 192 -15.17 -8.52 -6.66
CA GLY A 192 -15.96 -7.39 -7.14
C GLY A 192 -16.68 -7.62 -8.48
N ASP A 193 -16.43 -8.73 -9.15
CA ASP A 193 -17.11 -9.06 -10.42
C ASP A 193 -18.58 -9.45 -10.19
N SER A 194 -19.41 -9.26 -11.21
CA SER A 194 -20.82 -9.68 -11.18
C SER A 194 -20.91 -11.16 -11.58
N MET A 195 -21.68 -11.93 -10.82
CA MET A 195 -21.94 -13.34 -11.12
C MET A 195 -23.42 -13.69 -10.90
N ALA A 196 -23.86 -14.77 -11.53
CA ALA A 196 -25.19 -15.33 -11.26
C ALA A 196 -25.30 -15.75 -9.79
N THR A 197 -26.44 -15.48 -9.17
CA THR A 197 -26.70 -15.91 -7.80
C THR A 197 -26.74 -17.44 -7.75
N PRO A 198 -25.85 -18.09 -6.98
CA PRO A 198 -25.76 -19.55 -6.97
C PRO A 198 -26.98 -20.15 -6.26
N PRO A 199 -27.55 -21.27 -6.76
CA PRO A 199 -28.68 -21.95 -6.13
C PRO A 199 -28.31 -22.57 -4.77
N ASP A 200 -29.31 -22.79 -3.89
CA ASP A 200 -29.12 -23.24 -2.51
C ASP A 200 -28.31 -24.55 -2.38
N HIS A 201 -28.45 -25.48 -3.33
CA HIS A 201 -27.76 -26.77 -3.26
C HIS A 201 -26.24 -26.68 -3.48
N LEU A 202 -25.71 -25.55 -3.94
CA LEU A 202 -24.28 -25.33 -4.11
C LEU A 202 -23.57 -24.77 -2.86
N ASP A 203 -24.33 -24.40 -1.83
CA ASP A 203 -23.80 -23.88 -0.57
C ASP A 203 -23.01 -24.92 0.25
N GLY A 204 -23.19 -26.21 -0.05
CA GLY A 204 -22.76 -27.32 0.79
C GLY A 204 -21.29 -27.76 0.68
N LYS A 205 -20.50 -27.20 -0.25
CA LYS A 205 -19.05 -27.48 -0.31
C LYS A 205 -18.28 -26.22 0.04
N ALA A 206 -18.37 -25.80 1.30
CA ALA A 206 -17.33 -24.97 1.89
C ALA A 206 -15.99 -25.65 1.56
N ARG A 207 -15.19 -25.07 0.64
CA ARG A 207 -13.83 -25.58 0.40
C ARG A 207 -13.17 -25.57 1.78
N SER A 208 -12.92 -26.76 2.30
CA SER A 208 -12.58 -26.93 3.72
C SER A 208 -11.38 -26.04 4.06
N ALA A 209 -11.26 -25.72 5.34
CA ALA A 209 -10.13 -25.00 5.90
C ALA A 209 -8.86 -25.86 5.81
N GLU A 210 -8.41 -26.21 4.61
CA GLU A 210 -7.05 -26.68 4.38
C GLU A 210 -6.11 -25.65 4.99
N ALA A 211 -5.24 -26.11 5.89
CA ALA A 211 -4.24 -25.28 6.53
C ALA A 211 -3.33 -24.67 5.45
N GLY A 212 -3.43 -23.35 5.28
CA GLY A 212 -2.59 -22.59 4.36
C GLY A 212 -3.32 -21.92 3.20
N LEU A 213 -2.52 -21.47 2.23
CA LEU A 213 -3.01 -20.76 1.04
C LEU A 213 -3.71 -21.73 0.10
N VAL A 214 -4.84 -21.30 -0.43
CA VAL A 214 -5.59 -22.01 -1.46
C VAL A 214 -4.80 -22.00 -2.76
N LYS A 215 -4.60 -23.20 -3.31
CA LYS A 215 -4.03 -23.36 -4.66
C LYS A 215 -5.13 -23.26 -5.72
N PRO A 216 -4.83 -22.72 -6.91
CA PRO A 216 -5.78 -22.73 -8.01
C PRO A 216 -6.11 -24.16 -8.39
N LYS A 217 -7.36 -24.42 -8.77
CA LYS A 217 -7.70 -25.67 -9.46
C LYS A 217 -6.91 -25.77 -10.77
N THR A 218 -6.54 -27.00 -11.14
CA THR A 218 -5.89 -27.30 -12.42
C THR A 218 -6.70 -26.70 -13.57
N MET A 219 -6.04 -25.91 -14.41
CA MET A 219 -6.66 -25.30 -15.59
C MET A 219 -7.00 -26.40 -16.60
N ARG A 220 -8.16 -26.28 -17.26
CA ARG A 220 -8.41 -27.06 -18.47
C ARG A 220 -7.59 -26.44 -19.60
N GLU A 221 -6.98 -27.26 -20.45
CA GLU A 221 -6.16 -26.80 -21.58
C GLU A 221 -6.99 -26.28 -22.75
N ASN A 222 -8.32 -26.41 -22.70
CA ASN A 222 -9.20 -25.98 -23.76
C ASN A 222 -9.46 -24.47 -23.67
N GLU A 223 -9.11 -23.78 -24.75
CA GLU A 223 -9.49 -22.38 -24.98
C GLU A 223 -10.83 -22.30 -25.72
N TYR A 224 -11.62 -21.29 -25.38
CA TYR A 224 -12.91 -21.01 -25.99
C TYR A 224 -12.90 -19.61 -26.57
N GLU A 225 -13.21 -19.48 -27.85
CA GLU A 225 -13.36 -18.18 -28.48
C GLU A 225 -14.73 -17.57 -28.13
N ASP A 226 -14.71 -16.37 -27.57
CA ASP A 226 -15.91 -15.58 -27.34
C ASP A 226 -16.29 -14.86 -28.64
N ALA A 227 -17.36 -15.33 -29.28
CA ALA A 227 -17.86 -14.78 -30.54
C ALA A 227 -18.22 -13.28 -30.47
N ALA A 228 -18.51 -12.73 -29.28
CA ALA A 228 -18.85 -11.32 -29.13
C ALA A 228 -17.61 -10.41 -29.08
N THR A 229 -16.47 -10.91 -28.59
CA THR A 229 -15.24 -10.12 -28.42
C THR A 229 -14.09 -10.55 -29.32
N GLY A 230 -14.16 -11.74 -29.93
CA GLY A 230 -13.07 -12.36 -30.69
C GLY A 230 -11.89 -12.79 -29.82
N LEU A 231 -12.08 -12.90 -28.51
CA LEU A 231 -11.02 -13.25 -27.54
C LEU A 231 -11.13 -14.71 -27.10
N SER A 232 -9.99 -15.37 -26.93
CA SER A 232 -9.91 -16.73 -26.39
C SER A 232 -9.81 -16.73 -24.87
N TRP A 233 -10.60 -17.57 -24.23
CA TRP A 233 -10.71 -17.69 -22.78
C TRP A 233 -10.52 -19.13 -22.30
N VAL A 234 -10.01 -19.28 -21.08
CA VAL A 234 -9.85 -20.58 -20.41
C VAL A 234 -10.75 -20.71 -19.19
N ASP A 235 -11.25 -21.92 -18.94
CA ASP A 235 -11.94 -22.26 -17.70
C ASP A 235 -10.93 -22.33 -16.53
N MET A 236 -11.05 -21.44 -15.55
CA MET A 236 -10.18 -21.47 -14.37
C MET A 236 -10.80 -20.82 -13.12
N ASP A 237 -10.22 -21.07 -11.95
CA ASP A 237 -10.53 -20.30 -10.75
C ASP A 237 -10.19 -18.82 -10.98
N CYS A 238 -11.10 -17.91 -10.58
CA CYS A 238 -10.86 -16.47 -10.68
C CYS A 238 -9.63 -16.10 -9.83
N VAL A 239 -8.54 -15.70 -10.48
CA VAL A 239 -7.25 -15.37 -9.82
C VAL A 239 -7.42 -14.26 -8.79
N ASN A 240 -8.27 -13.27 -9.05
CA ASN A 240 -8.55 -12.18 -8.12
C ASN A 240 -9.30 -12.67 -6.87
N CYS A 241 -10.30 -13.55 -7.03
CA CYS A 241 -10.97 -14.19 -5.90
C CYS A 241 -9.96 -14.99 -5.07
N LEU A 242 -9.10 -15.76 -5.73
CA LEU A 242 -8.08 -16.58 -5.08
C LEU A 242 -7.08 -15.75 -4.28
N LYS A 243 -6.63 -14.62 -4.85
CA LYS A 243 -5.79 -13.63 -4.19
C LYS A 243 -6.45 -13.11 -2.91
N VAL A 244 -7.67 -12.60 -3.00
CA VAL A 244 -8.38 -12.01 -1.84
C VAL A 244 -8.63 -13.05 -0.75
N VAL A 245 -8.98 -14.28 -1.14
CA VAL A 245 -9.14 -15.40 -0.18
C VAL A 245 -7.82 -15.69 0.53
N ASN A 246 -6.71 -15.74 -0.21
CA ASN A 246 -5.38 -15.99 0.35
C ASN A 246 -4.88 -14.84 1.23
N GLU A 247 -5.14 -13.60 0.87
CA GLU A 247 -4.87 -12.42 1.69
C GLU A 247 -5.63 -12.49 3.01
N ARG A 248 -6.94 -12.79 2.98
CA ARG A 248 -7.76 -12.95 4.18
C ARG A 248 -7.30 -14.11 5.05
N ARG A 249 -6.94 -15.25 4.46
CA ARG A 249 -6.41 -16.41 5.21
C ARG A 249 -5.09 -16.07 5.89
N LEU A 250 -4.19 -15.40 5.18
CA LEU A 250 -2.92 -14.95 5.73
C LEU A 250 -3.11 -13.93 6.85
N GLN A 251 -4.06 -12.99 6.69
CA GLN A 251 -4.35 -12.01 7.72
C GLN A 251 -4.93 -12.66 8.98
N ARG A 252 -5.90 -13.58 8.85
CA ARG A 252 -6.40 -14.35 10.01
C ARG A 252 -5.29 -15.12 10.72
N ALA A 253 -4.41 -15.79 9.97
CA ALA A 253 -3.28 -16.50 10.57
C ALA A 253 -2.32 -15.55 11.31
N ARG A 254 -2.18 -14.30 10.86
CA ARG A 254 -1.41 -13.26 11.57
C ARG A 254 -2.14 -12.77 12.81
N ASP A 255 -3.44 -12.55 12.73
CA ASP A 255 -4.27 -12.10 13.85
C ASP A 255 -4.32 -13.16 14.96
N ASP A 256 -4.48 -14.44 14.59
CA ASP A 256 -4.43 -15.58 15.51
C ASP A 256 -3.05 -15.68 16.18
N LEU A 257 -1.96 -15.51 15.42
CA LEU A 257 -0.61 -15.49 15.96
C LEU A 257 -0.36 -14.29 16.89
N ASP A 258 -0.85 -13.09 16.54
CA ASP A 258 -0.75 -11.89 17.37
C ASP A 258 -1.51 -12.08 18.69
N ALA A 259 -2.71 -12.65 18.64
CA ALA A 259 -3.49 -12.99 19.83
C ALA A 259 -2.73 -13.97 20.74
N LEU A 260 -2.13 -15.02 20.18
CA LEU A 260 -1.31 -15.97 20.94
C LEU A 260 -0.07 -15.31 21.56
N ILE A 261 0.67 -14.50 20.78
CA ILE A 261 1.86 -13.79 21.27
C ILE A 261 1.47 -12.84 22.41
N ARG A 262 0.40 -12.05 22.25
CA ARG A 262 -0.11 -11.17 23.30
C ARG A 262 -0.49 -11.94 24.56
N TRP A 263 -1.20 -13.05 24.39
CA TRP A 263 -1.62 -13.88 25.51
C TRP A 263 -0.42 -14.37 26.33
N TYR A 264 0.60 -14.92 25.69
CA TYR A 264 1.82 -15.38 26.37
C TYR A 264 2.68 -14.23 26.91
N SER A 265 2.69 -13.06 26.25
CA SER A 265 3.50 -11.91 26.70
C SER A 265 3.10 -11.39 28.08
N VAL A 266 1.86 -11.59 28.49
CA VAL A 266 1.32 -11.16 29.80
C VAL A 266 1.12 -12.30 30.79
N ARG A 267 1.41 -13.55 30.39
CA ARG A 267 1.21 -14.78 31.18
C ARG A 267 2.43 -15.70 31.11
N VAL A 268 3.62 -15.13 30.96
CA VAL A 268 4.86 -15.91 30.81
C VAL A 268 5.14 -16.76 32.04
N GLU A 269 4.67 -16.32 33.21
CA GLU A 269 4.76 -17.01 34.49
C GLU A 269 3.93 -18.29 34.56
N LEU A 270 2.96 -18.48 33.65
CA LEU A 270 2.15 -19.70 33.57
C LEU A 270 2.81 -20.82 32.76
N LEU A 271 3.90 -20.52 32.06
CA LEU A 271 4.61 -21.50 31.23
C LEU A 271 5.48 -22.42 32.09
N ALA A 272 5.38 -23.73 31.87
CA ALA A 272 6.34 -24.69 32.40
C ALA A 272 7.72 -24.48 31.76
N ALA A 273 8.79 -24.89 32.46
CA ALA A 273 10.17 -24.71 31.99
C ALA A 273 10.41 -25.26 30.56
N VAL A 274 9.81 -26.41 30.23
CA VAL A 274 9.89 -27.03 28.90
C VAL A 274 9.21 -26.15 27.83
N GLU A 275 8.03 -25.61 28.14
CA GLU A 275 7.28 -24.75 27.21
C GLU A 275 7.98 -23.41 26.97
N VAL A 276 8.63 -22.85 28.01
CA VAL A 276 9.48 -21.67 27.89
C VAL A 276 10.62 -21.92 26.90
N ASP A 277 11.32 -23.04 27.03
CA ASP A 277 12.43 -23.40 26.15
C ASP A 277 11.97 -23.66 24.71
N GLU A 278 10.84 -24.34 24.52
CA GLU A 278 10.25 -24.58 23.19
C GLU A 278 9.87 -23.28 22.49
N LEU A 279 9.12 -22.41 23.18
CA LEU A 279 8.66 -21.14 22.64
C LEU A 279 9.85 -20.22 22.34
N ARG A 280 10.82 -20.12 23.25
CA ARG A 280 12.05 -19.34 23.06
C ARG A 280 12.81 -19.81 21.83
N ASN A 281 13.01 -21.13 21.68
CA ASN A 281 13.73 -21.70 20.54
C ASN A 281 12.99 -21.49 19.22
N PHE A 282 11.66 -21.64 19.22
CA PHE A 282 10.84 -21.40 18.03
C PHE A 282 10.93 -19.93 17.59
N LEU A 283 10.72 -18.99 18.52
CA LEU A 283 10.76 -17.55 18.24
C LEU A 283 12.16 -17.10 17.80
N ALA A 284 13.22 -17.63 18.41
CA ALA A 284 14.61 -17.34 18.02
C ALA A 284 14.91 -17.75 16.56
N LYS A 285 14.46 -18.95 16.15
CA LYS A 285 14.61 -19.41 14.76
C LYS A 285 13.76 -18.60 13.79
N ALA A 286 12.53 -18.25 14.19
CA ALA A 286 11.62 -17.47 13.36
C ALA A 286 12.11 -16.03 13.16
N SER A 287 12.64 -15.40 14.21
CA SER A 287 13.19 -14.04 14.17
C SER A 287 14.45 -13.98 13.30
N ASP A 288 15.35 -14.95 13.38
CA ASP A 288 16.54 -14.99 12.53
C ASP A 288 16.18 -15.11 11.03
N ARG A 289 15.25 -16.00 10.68
CA ARG A 289 14.76 -16.11 9.29
C ARG A 289 14.11 -14.82 8.80
N THR A 290 13.32 -14.18 9.66
CA THR A 290 12.62 -12.94 9.31
C THR A 290 13.58 -11.79 9.14
N TRP A 291 14.54 -11.65 10.04
CA TRP A 291 15.62 -10.68 9.97
C TRP A 291 16.44 -10.82 8.68
N ARG A 292 16.87 -12.03 8.32
CA ARG A 292 17.60 -12.28 7.05
C ARG A 292 16.79 -11.89 5.82
N ARG A 293 15.48 -12.16 5.81
CA ARG A 293 14.59 -11.75 4.70
C ARG A 293 14.49 -10.23 4.63
N TRP A 294 14.32 -9.57 5.78
CA TRP A 294 14.24 -8.11 5.84
C TRP A 294 15.54 -7.44 5.39
N GLN A 295 16.69 -7.92 5.86
CA GLN A 295 18.01 -7.41 5.46
C GLN A 295 18.24 -7.49 3.95
N LYS A 296 17.81 -8.58 3.29
CA LYS A 296 17.88 -8.70 1.82
C LYS A 296 17.07 -7.64 1.10
N GLY A 297 15.92 -7.23 1.66
CA GLY A 297 15.07 -6.19 1.09
C GLY A 297 15.52 -4.76 1.41
N HIS A 298 16.30 -4.57 2.49
CA HIS A 298 16.64 -3.25 3.03
C HIS A 298 18.13 -3.11 3.37
N PRO A 299 19.05 -3.37 2.42
CA PRO A 299 20.48 -3.49 2.71
C PRO A 299 21.10 -2.22 3.32
N GLN A 300 20.60 -1.03 2.95
CA GLN A 300 21.10 0.25 3.48
C GLN A 300 20.58 0.56 4.89
N GLN A 301 19.37 0.11 5.26
CA GLN A 301 18.81 0.28 6.61
C GLN A 301 19.38 -0.76 7.57
N ALA A 302 19.67 -1.97 7.08
CA ALA A 302 20.26 -3.05 7.86
C ALA A 302 21.64 -2.72 8.45
N LEU A 303 22.37 -1.75 7.88
CA LEU A 303 23.66 -1.28 8.40
C LEU A 303 23.51 -0.38 9.64
N ARG A 304 22.30 0.13 9.91
CA ARG A 304 22.02 1.08 11.00
C ARG A 304 21.25 0.45 12.17
N GLU A 305 20.58 -0.69 11.96
CA GLU A 305 19.79 -1.36 12.99
C GLU A 305 20.55 -2.51 13.66
N ILE A 306 20.46 -2.56 14.99
CA ILE A 306 21.04 -3.64 15.80
C ILE A 306 20.24 -4.91 15.54
N SER A 307 20.93 -6.01 15.18
CA SER A 307 20.31 -7.33 15.01
C SER A 307 19.46 -7.71 16.24
N PRO A 308 18.42 -8.53 16.08
CA PRO A 308 17.68 -9.06 17.22
C PRO A 308 18.64 -9.66 18.26
N PRO A 309 18.33 -9.54 19.57
CA PRO A 309 19.30 -9.71 20.64
C PRO A 309 20.04 -11.06 20.54
N ALA A 310 21.37 -10.99 20.57
CA ALA A 310 22.26 -12.14 20.46
C ALA A 310 22.05 -13.19 21.58
N SER A 311 21.37 -12.82 22.67
CA SER A 311 20.99 -13.70 23.80
C SER A 311 20.01 -14.84 23.40
N LEU A 312 19.49 -14.83 22.18
CA LEU A 312 18.68 -15.92 21.61
C LEU A 312 19.49 -16.91 20.75
N ARG A 313 20.79 -16.68 20.51
CA ARG A 313 21.63 -17.49 19.59
C ARG A 313 22.40 -18.64 20.23
N ARG A 314 22.32 -18.86 21.55
CA ARG A 314 22.97 -19.99 22.23
C ARG A 314 21.95 -20.85 22.97
N VAL A 315 21.45 -21.88 22.29
CA VAL A 315 21.09 -23.14 22.94
C VAL A 315 21.96 -24.20 22.27
N ARG A 316 23.18 -24.39 22.80
CA ARG A 316 23.93 -25.62 22.53
C ARG A 316 23.21 -26.71 23.31
N ARG A 317 22.70 -27.73 22.62
CA ARG A 317 22.27 -28.98 23.25
C ARG A 317 23.43 -29.49 24.14
N PRO A 318 23.23 -29.79 25.42
CA PRO A 318 24.23 -30.54 26.16
C PRO A 318 24.40 -31.90 25.48
N ALA A 319 25.66 -32.30 25.27
CA ALA A 319 25.98 -33.64 24.83
C ALA A 319 25.46 -34.60 25.91
N VAL A 320 24.57 -35.51 25.51
CA VAL A 320 24.19 -36.66 26.33
C VAL A 320 25.44 -37.55 26.35
N GLY A 321 26.15 -37.53 27.47
CA GLY A 321 27.21 -38.50 27.77
C GLY A 321 26.56 -39.86 28.03
N HIS A 322 27.12 -40.88 27.40
CA HIS A 322 26.75 -42.29 27.53
C HIS A 322 26.99 -42.83 28.93
#